data_AF-A0A653USX7-F1
#
_entry.id   AF-A0A653USX7-F1
#
_cell.length_a   1.000
_cell.length_b   1.000
_cell.length_c   1.000
_cell.angle_alpha   90.00
_cell.angle_beta   90.00
_cell.angle_gamma   90.00
#
_symmetry.space_group_name_H-M   'P 1'
#
loop_
_entity.id
_entity.type
_entity.pdbx_description
1 polymer ?
#
loop_
_entity_poly.entity_id
_entity_poly.type
_entity_poly.pdbx_seq_one_letter_code
_entity_poly.pdbx_strand_id
1 'polypeptide(L)'
;MSLRTVKVKEDTYDMLLEIKEENNFASMDDVIQYLREECLEQQIAKTRMEQENNILRQQTSEQKATLRAQRSIENDLAVLMKTFDGYVEMMGVFADHVQDHFVSLGSPKSFKSPFAYDEKNCQRLYRLSKPILSNVARELRKEELEAKQMDAAYRKGRRHVEAPGGEGATQ
;
A
#
# COMPACT_ATOMS: atom_id res chain seq x y z
N MET A 1 37.84 60.00 -2.43
CA MET A 1 37.18 58.70 -2.66
C MET A 1 37.02 58.52 -4.16
N SER A 2 37.47 57.40 -4.72
CA SER A 2 37.41 57.15 -6.18
C SER A 2 35.98 56.71 -6.55
N LEU A 3 35.26 57.57 -7.26
CA LEU A 3 33.97 57.23 -7.86
C LEU A 3 34.23 56.27 -9.03
N ARG A 4 34.01 54.97 -8.82
CA ARG A 4 33.99 54.00 -9.92
C ARG A 4 32.75 54.29 -10.77
N THR A 5 32.96 54.81 -11.97
CA THR A 5 31.92 54.95 -12.99
C THR A 5 31.51 53.56 -13.46
N VAL A 6 30.33 53.12 -13.04
CA VAL A 6 29.69 51.89 -13.53
C VAL A 6 29.16 52.19 -14.92
N LYS A 7 29.66 51.49 -15.94
CA LYS A 7 29.09 51.55 -17.28
C LYS A 7 27.78 50.76 -17.29
N VAL A 8 26.67 51.46 -17.50
CA VAL A 8 25.35 50.86 -17.73
C VAL A 8 25.22 50.58 -19.23
N LYS A 9 24.54 49.49 -19.60
CA LYS A 9 24.24 49.21 -21.02
C LYS A 9 23.22 50.23 -21.53
N GLU A 10 23.30 50.59 -22.81
CA GLU A 10 22.42 51.57 -23.46
C GLU A 10 20.94 51.21 -23.24
N ASP A 11 20.54 49.97 -23.53
CA ASP A 11 19.16 49.48 -23.33
C ASP A 11 18.66 49.63 -21.87
N THR A 12 19.56 49.46 -20.90
CA THR A 12 19.21 49.58 -19.48
C THR A 12 19.09 51.04 -19.07
N TYR A 13 19.84 51.93 -19.71
CA TYR A 13 19.74 53.36 -19.47
C TYR A 13 18.44 53.93 -20.05
N ASP A 14 18.06 53.49 -21.25
CA ASP A 14 16.81 53.88 -21.90
C ASP A 14 15.59 53.44 -21.06
N MET A 15 15.59 52.18 -20.58
CA MET A 15 14.56 51.69 -19.67
C MET A 15 14.46 52.51 -18.38
N LEU A 16 15.59 52.94 -17.81
CA LEU A 16 15.59 53.77 -16.60
C LEU A 16 15.06 55.19 -16.87
N LEU A 17 15.31 55.73 -18.07
CA LEU A 17 14.75 57.01 -18.50
C LEU A 17 13.23 56.91 -18.70
N GLU A 18 12.75 55.84 -19.34
CA GLU A 18 11.31 55.58 -19.49
C GLU A 18 10.62 55.54 -18.13
N ILE A 19 11.16 54.76 -17.17
CA ILE A 19 10.62 54.70 -15.81
C ILE A 19 10.62 56.07 -15.13
N LYS A 20 11.68 56.86 -15.34
CA LYS A 20 11.79 58.23 -14.83
C LYS A 20 10.67 59.12 -15.35
N GLU A 21 10.43 59.08 -16.66
CA GLU A 21 9.43 59.90 -17.33
C GLU A 21 8.00 59.46 -16.98
N GLU A 22 7.72 58.16 -16.99
CA GLU A 22 6.41 57.59 -16.67
C GLU A 22 5.96 57.93 -15.23
N ASN A 23 6.90 57.88 -14.29
CA ASN A 23 6.63 58.13 -12.88
C ASN A 23 6.92 59.58 -12.44
N ASN A 24 7.31 60.45 -13.37
CA ASN A 24 7.67 61.86 -13.13
C ASN A 24 8.72 62.06 -12.02
N PHE A 25 9.74 61.19 -11.98
CA PHE A 25 10.83 61.30 -11.01
C PHE A 25 11.74 62.51 -11.31
N ALA A 26 12.13 63.26 -10.27
CA ALA A 26 12.94 64.46 -10.44
C ALA A 26 14.39 64.11 -10.83
N SER A 27 14.92 63.01 -10.32
CA SER A 27 16.29 62.55 -10.53
C SER A 27 16.37 61.05 -10.81
N MET A 28 17.54 60.59 -11.31
CA MET A 28 17.81 59.15 -11.43
C MET A 28 18.00 58.48 -10.06
N ASP A 29 18.36 59.24 -9.02
CA ASP A 29 18.46 58.68 -7.67
C ASP A 29 17.07 58.28 -7.13
N ASP A 30 16.03 59.04 -7.48
CA ASP A 30 14.63 58.70 -7.13
C ASP A 30 14.19 57.41 -7.83
N VAL A 31 14.56 57.22 -9.11
CA VAL A 31 14.32 55.97 -9.86
C VAL A 31 15.00 54.79 -9.19
N ILE A 32 16.26 54.96 -8.79
CA ILE A 32 17.02 53.90 -8.10
C ILE A 32 16.37 53.57 -6.75
N GLN A 33 15.90 54.58 -6.01
CA GLN A 33 15.22 54.36 -4.74
C GLN A 33 13.90 53.61 -4.95
N TYR A 34 13.09 54.03 -5.92
CA TYR A 34 11.84 53.36 -6.30
C TYR A 34 12.07 51.88 -6.63
N LEU A 35 13.04 51.58 -7.51
CA LEU A 35 13.35 50.19 -7.88
C LEU A 35 13.86 49.35 -6.72
N ARG A 36 14.53 49.96 -5.73
CA ARG A 36 14.96 49.25 -4.51
C ARG A 36 13.77 48.90 -3.62
N GLU A 37 12.84 49.84 -3.47
CA GLU A 37 11.59 49.62 -2.71
C GLU A 37 10.75 48.54 -3.40
N GLU A 38 10.58 48.61 -4.71
CA GLU A 38 9.86 47.61 -5.49
C GLU A 38 10.53 46.22 -5.44
N CYS A 39 11.86 46.15 -5.54
CA CYS A 39 12.60 44.90 -5.33
C CYS A 39 12.35 44.31 -3.94
N LEU A 40 12.35 45.15 -2.89
CA LEU A 40 12.12 44.72 -1.52
C LEU A 40 10.70 44.19 -1.34
N GLU A 41 9.70 44.88 -1.88
CA GLU A 41 8.30 44.44 -1.86
C GLU A 41 8.11 43.11 -2.60
N GLN A 42 8.68 42.98 -3.80
CA GLN A 42 8.63 41.72 -4.55
C GLN A 42 9.33 40.58 -3.82
N GLN A 43 10.43 40.85 -3.13
CA GLN A 43 11.13 39.83 -2.33
C GLN A 43 10.28 39.38 -1.13
N ILE A 44 9.57 40.29 -0.48
CA ILE A 44 8.62 39.95 0.60
C ILE A 44 7.45 39.13 0.04
N ALA A 45 6.87 39.55 -1.09
CA ALA A 45 5.77 38.84 -1.74
C ALA A 45 6.18 37.41 -2.16
N LYS A 46 7.36 37.26 -2.78
CA LYS A 46 7.94 35.96 -3.13
C LYS A 46 8.10 35.06 -1.90
N THR A 47 8.64 35.60 -0.80
CA THR A 47 8.82 34.83 0.43
C THR A 47 7.48 34.34 1.00
N ARG A 48 6.44 35.17 0.95
CA ARG A 48 5.07 34.77 1.37
C ARG A 48 4.50 33.67 0.46
N MET A 49 4.64 33.80 -0.85
CA MET A 49 4.20 32.78 -1.79
C MET A 49 4.94 31.45 -1.61
N GLU A 50 6.24 31.48 -1.34
CA GLU A 50 7.03 30.27 -1.06
C GLU A 50 6.55 29.58 0.22
N GLN A 51 6.22 30.34 1.27
CA GLN A 51 5.63 29.79 2.50
C GLN A 51 4.28 29.13 2.23
N GLU A 52 3.39 29.79 1.49
CA GLU A 52 2.09 29.24 1.12
C GLU A 52 2.22 27.96 0.28
N ASN A 53 3.15 27.94 -0.68
CA ASN A 53 3.41 26.76 -1.49
C ASN A 53 3.88 25.58 -0.64
N ASN A 54 4.74 25.83 0.35
CA ASN A 54 5.21 24.80 1.27
C ASN A 54 4.07 24.23 2.12
N ILE A 55 3.16 25.08 2.61
CA ILE A 55 1.96 24.63 3.34
C ILE A 55 1.07 23.77 2.44
N LEU A 56 0.80 24.20 1.21
CA LEU A 56 0.00 23.43 0.24
C LEU A 56 0.64 22.09 -0.12
N ARG A 57 1.97 22.05 -0.27
CA ARG A 57 2.72 20.80 -0.49
C ARG A 57 2.58 19.84 0.69
N GLN A 58 2.66 20.36 1.91
CA GLN A 58 2.46 19.56 3.12
C GLN A 58 1.03 19.00 3.17
N GLN A 59 0.01 19.83 2.99
CA GLN A 59 -1.40 19.40 2.96
C GLN A 59 -1.66 18.34 1.87
N THR A 60 -1.06 18.52 0.69
CA THR A 60 -1.17 17.54 -0.41
C THR A 60 -0.53 16.21 -0.04
N SER A 61 0.61 16.24 0.67
CA SER A 61 1.29 15.04 1.15
C SER A 61 0.43 14.29 2.18
N GLU A 62 -0.16 15.02 3.12
CA GLU A 62 -1.06 14.47 4.15
C GLU A 62 -2.29 13.83 3.51
N GLN A 63 -2.95 14.51 2.55
CA GLN A 63 -4.09 13.96 1.82
C GLN A 63 -3.73 12.68 1.04
N LYS A 64 -2.54 12.62 0.43
CA LYS A 64 -2.06 11.40 -0.24
C LYS A 64 -1.89 10.25 0.74
N ALA A 65 -1.42 10.52 1.97
CA ALA A 65 -1.31 9.51 3.01
C ALA A 65 -2.70 9.00 3.43
N THR A 66 -3.67 9.91 3.64
CA THR A 66 -5.06 9.55 3.96
C THR A 66 -5.70 8.71 2.86
N LEU A 67 -5.53 9.07 1.58
CA LEU A 67 -6.05 8.30 0.45
C LEU A 67 -5.46 6.88 0.37
N ARG A 68 -4.17 6.72 0.69
CA ARG A 68 -3.54 5.39 0.76
C ARG A 68 -4.13 4.55 1.88
N ALA A 69 -4.34 5.14 3.06
CA ALA A 69 -4.96 4.47 4.19
C ALA A 69 -6.41 4.05 3.86
N GLN A 70 -7.19 4.92 3.23
CA GLN A 70 -8.57 4.62 2.82
C GLN A 70 -8.62 3.44 1.85
N ARG A 71 -7.77 3.42 0.81
CA ARG A 71 -7.69 2.28 -0.12
C ARG A 71 -7.29 0.98 0.56
N SER A 72 -6.42 1.04 1.58
CA SER A 72 -6.08 -0.14 2.38
C SER A 72 -7.31 -0.68 3.11
N ILE A 73 -8.06 0.21 3.77
CA ILE A 73 -9.27 -0.17 4.50
C ILE A 73 -10.34 -0.74 3.55
N GLU A 74 -10.53 -0.15 2.37
CA GLU A 74 -11.46 -0.66 1.35
C GLU A 74 -11.08 -2.07 0.90
N ASN A 75 -9.78 -2.33 0.70
CA ASN A 75 -9.30 -3.68 0.38
C ASN A 75 -9.53 -4.66 1.53
N ASP A 76 -9.22 -4.27 2.77
CA ASP A 76 -9.43 -5.11 3.96
C ASP A 76 -10.91 -5.44 4.14
N LEU A 77 -11.81 -4.47 3.90
CA LEU A 77 -13.24 -4.66 3.96
C LEU A 77 -13.73 -5.60 2.85
N ALA A 78 -13.21 -5.49 1.63
CA ALA A 78 -13.53 -6.41 0.54
C ALA A 78 -13.08 -7.85 0.84
N VAL A 79 -11.92 -8.03 1.48
CA VAL A 79 -11.46 -9.34 1.95
C VAL A 79 -12.39 -9.88 3.03
N LEU A 80 -12.76 -9.05 4.01
CA LEU A 80 -13.60 -9.44 5.13
C LEU A 80 -15.04 -9.80 4.70
N MET A 81 -15.59 -9.11 3.70
CA MET A 81 -16.87 -9.49 3.10
C MET A 81 -16.82 -10.87 2.45
N LYS A 82 -15.77 -11.14 1.65
CA LYS A 82 -15.61 -12.46 1.02
C LYS A 82 -15.43 -13.58 2.04
N THR A 83 -14.69 -13.35 3.12
CA THR A 83 -14.57 -14.36 4.19
C THR A 83 -15.89 -14.57 4.90
N PHE A 84 -16.65 -13.50 5.15
CA PHE A 84 -17.99 -13.58 5.73
C PHE A 84 -18.95 -14.38 4.85
N ASP A 85 -18.98 -14.14 3.54
CA ASP A 85 -19.79 -14.90 2.59
C ASP A 85 -19.44 -16.40 2.65
N GLY A 86 -18.15 -16.74 2.70
CA GLY A 86 -17.70 -18.13 2.87
C GLY A 86 -18.14 -18.76 4.20
N TYR A 87 -18.19 -17.98 5.29
CA TYR A 87 -18.75 -18.47 6.56
C TYR A 87 -20.26 -18.73 6.47
N VAL A 88 -21.01 -17.84 5.82
CA VAL A 88 -22.45 -18.02 5.61
C VAL A 88 -22.73 -19.28 4.80
N GLU A 89 -21.98 -19.51 3.72
CA GLU A 89 -22.07 -20.73 2.92
C GLU A 89 -21.78 -21.99 3.75
N MET A 90 -20.70 -22.01 4.54
CA MET A 90 -20.39 -23.13 5.43
C MET A 90 -21.49 -23.38 6.47
N MET A 91 -22.07 -22.33 7.04
CA MET A 91 -23.18 -22.46 7.98
C MET A 91 -24.44 -23.01 7.30
N GLY A 92 -24.68 -22.68 6.02
CA GLY A 92 -25.74 -23.30 5.22
C GLY A 92 -25.51 -24.80 5.04
N VAL A 93 -24.31 -25.21 4.62
CA VAL A 93 -23.96 -26.64 4.49
C VAL A 93 -24.07 -27.36 5.84
N PHE A 94 -23.64 -26.72 6.93
CA PHE A 94 -23.76 -27.30 8.26
C PHE A 94 -25.23 -27.44 8.70
N ALA A 95 -26.08 -26.44 8.42
CA ALA A 95 -27.51 -26.49 8.72
C ALA A 95 -28.20 -27.60 7.92
N ASP A 96 -27.93 -27.73 6.63
CA ASP A 96 -28.43 -28.81 5.78
C ASP A 96 -27.97 -30.18 6.30
N HIS A 97 -26.69 -30.30 6.67
CA HIS A 97 -26.14 -31.52 7.24
C HIS A 97 -26.80 -31.89 8.57
N VAL A 98 -27.02 -30.91 9.45
CA VAL A 98 -27.74 -31.12 10.72
C VAL A 98 -29.19 -31.50 10.46
N GLN A 99 -29.86 -30.89 9.48
CA GLN A 99 -31.24 -31.23 9.10
C GLN A 99 -31.38 -32.66 8.57
N ASP A 100 -30.45 -33.10 7.71
CA ASP A 100 -30.40 -34.47 7.19
C ASP A 100 -30.15 -35.52 8.28
N HIS A 101 -29.47 -35.12 9.37
CA HIS A 101 -29.16 -35.98 10.50
C HIS A 101 -30.10 -35.78 11.70
N PHE A 102 -31.05 -34.84 11.60
CA PHE A 102 -32.13 -34.66 12.56
C PHE A 102 -33.18 -35.75 12.35
N VAL A 103 -32.91 -36.89 12.95
CA VAL A 103 -33.91 -37.92 13.19
C VAL A 103 -35.00 -37.29 14.07
N SER A 104 -36.24 -37.23 13.58
CA SER A 104 -37.41 -36.78 14.35
C SER A 104 -37.35 -37.32 15.78
N LEU A 105 -37.45 -36.46 16.78
CA LEU A 105 -37.57 -36.81 18.20
C LEU A 105 -38.66 -37.88 18.36
N GLY A 106 -38.26 -39.17 18.38
CA GLY A 106 -39.16 -40.31 18.33
C GLY A 106 -38.72 -41.52 17.50
N SER A 107 -37.69 -41.43 16.64
CA SER A 107 -37.20 -42.61 15.91
C SER A 107 -36.12 -43.39 16.68
N PRO A 108 -36.15 -44.74 16.67
CA PRO A 108 -35.25 -45.61 17.45
C PRO A 108 -33.78 -45.60 16.98
N LYS A 109 -33.46 -44.77 15.97
CA LYS A 109 -32.09 -44.55 15.46
C LYS A 109 -31.51 -43.28 16.09
N SER A 110 -31.38 -43.24 17.41
CA SER A 110 -30.61 -42.19 18.08
C SER A 110 -29.13 -42.31 17.71
N PHE A 111 -28.44 -41.17 17.60
CA PHE A 111 -26.99 -41.13 17.47
C PHE A 111 -26.36 -41.87 18.64
N LYS A 112 -25.81 -43.07 18.39
CA LYS A 112 -25.01 -43.79 19.38
C LYS A 112 -23.65 -43.13 19.42
N SER A 113 -23.27 -42.67 20.62
CA SER A 113 -21.96 -42.10 20.89
C SER A 113 -20.85 -42.95 20.22
N PRO A 114 -19.83 -42.32 19.60
CA PRO A 114 -18.66 -43.02 19.08
C PRO A 114 -17.95 -43.91 20.10
N PHE A 115 -18.16 -43.65 21.39
CA PHE A 115 -17.62 -44.43 22.51
C PHE A 115 -18.55 -45.54 23.01
N ALA A 116 -19.74 -45.68 22.42
CA ALA A 116 -20.72 -46.73 22.75
C ALA A 116 -20.65 -47.94 21.79
N TYR A 117 -19.69 -47.95 20.85
CA TYR A 117 -19.48 -49.08 19.95
C TYR A 117 -18.68 -50.17 20.66
N ASP A 118 -19.16 -51.41 20.54
CA ASP A 118 -18.39 -52.58 20.99
C ASP A 118 -17.12 -52.77 20.14
N GLU A 119 -16.15 -53.51 20.69
CA GLU A 119 -14.85 -53.72 20.05
C GLU A 119 -14.97 -54.27 18.62
N LYS A 120 -16.00 -55.10 18.37
CA LYS A 120 -16.28 -55.67 17.04
C LYS A 120 -16.71 -54.61 16.03
N ASN A 121 -17.54 -53.64 16.42
CA ASN A 121 -17.93 -52.54 15.53
C ASN A 121 -16.79 -51.55 15.30
N CYS A 122 -15.96 -51.28 16.31
CA CYS A 122 -14.74 -50.48 16.14
C CYS A 122 -13.76 -51.13 15.15
N GLN A 123 -13.54 -52.44 15.26
CA GLN A 123 -12.71 -53.20 14.32
C GLN A 123 -13.29 -53.21 12.90
N ARG A 124 -14.62 -53.29 12.76
CA ARG A 124 -15.31 -53.22 11.46
C ARG A 124 -15.17 -51.84 10.83
N LEU A 125 -15.40 -50.77 11.59
CA LEU A 125 -15.20 -49.39 11.14
C LEU A 125 -13.76 -49.16 10.69
N TYR A 126 -12.78 -49.63 11.48
CA TYR A 126 -11.37 -49.55 11.11
C TYR A 126 -11.06 -50.31 9.80
N ARG A 127 -11.60 -51.51 9.59
CA ARG A 127 -11.39 -52.23 8.32
C ARG A 127 -11.97 -51.49 7.11
N LEU A 128 -13.11 -50.83 7.28
CA LEU A 128 -13.76 -50.06 6.22
C LEU A 128 -13.04 -48.73 5.94
N SER A 129 -12.54 -48.04 6.98
CA SER A 129 -11.86 -46.76 6.83
C SER A 129 -10.37 -46.89 6.50
N LYS A 130 -9.72 -48.01 6.85
CA LYS A 130 -8.29 -48.24 6.62
C LYS A 130 -7.86 -48.05 5.15
N PRO A 131 -8.56 -48.57 4.12
CA PRO A 131 -8.17 -48.35 2.73
C PRO A 131 -8.26 -46.87 2.33
N ILE A 132 -9.31 -46.18 2.79
CA ILE A 132 -9.54 -44.76 2.51
C ILE A 132 -8.45 -43.92 3.17
N LEU A 133 -8.21 -44.12 4.46
CA LEU A 133 -7.15 -43.43 5.22
C LEU A 133 -5.75 -43.72 4.65
N SER A 134 -5.50 -44.94 4.17
CA SER A 134 -4.22 -45.29 3.53
C SER A 134 -4.04 -44.57 2.18
N ASN A 135 -5.13 -44.38 1.42
CA ASN A 135 -5.09 -43.63 0.18
C ASN A 135 -4.83 -42.15 0.43
N VAL A 136 -5.58 -41.54 1.36
CA VAL A 136 -5.40 -40.14 1.76
C VAL A 136 -3.98 -39.89 2.27
N ALA A 137 -3.45 -40.78 3.13
CA ALA A 137 -2.08 -40.66 3.62
C ALA A 137 -1.02 -40.76 2.50
N ARG A 138 -1.28 -41.55 1.46
CA ARG A 138 -0.41 -41.68 0.30
C ARG A 138 -0.45 -40.45 -0.59
N GLU A 139 -1.62 -39.86 -0.80
CA GLU A 139 -1.77 -38.61 -1.56
C GLU A 139 -1.10 -37.44 -0.84
N LEU A 140 -1.34 -37.28 0.46
CA LEU A 140 -0.70 -36.23 1.26
C LEU A 140 0.84 -36.34 1.26
N ARG A 141 1.40 -37.56 1.33
CA ARG A 141 2.85 -37.77 1.19
C ARG A 141 3.38 -37.39 -0.18
N LYS A 142 2.60 -37.62 -1.25
CA LYS A 142 2.98 -37.25 -2.60
C LYS A 142 3.02 -35.73 -2.75
N GLU A 143 1.99 -35.04 -2.28
CA GLU A 143 1.94 -33.57 -2.27
C GLU A 143 3.05 -32.95 -1.42
N GLU A 144 3.36 -33.54 -0.25
CA GLU A 144 4.47 -33.08 0.59
C GLU A 144 5.83 -33.21 -0.12
N LEU A 145 6.04 -34.31 -0.86
CA LEU A 145 7.25 -34.52 -1.65
C LEU A 145 7.35 -33.53 -2.81
N GLU A 146 6.26 -33.28 -3.52
CA GLU A 146 6.18 -32.30 -4.61
C GLU A 146 6.47 -30.88 -4.09
N ALA A 147 5.88 -30.49 -2.96
CA ALA A 147 6.14 -29.20 -2.31
C ALA A 147 7.61 -29.04 -1.89
N LYS A 148 8.22 -30.08 -1.29
CA LYS A 148 9.64 -30.07 -0.93
C LYS A 148 10.56 -29.99 -2.15
N GLN A 149 10.21 -30.64 -3.26
CA GLN A 149 10.98 -30.54 -4.50
C GLN A 149 10.89 -29.15 -5.12
N MET A 150 9.71 -28.54 -5.11
CA MET A 150 9.50 -27.16 -5.58
C MET A 150 10.26 -26.15 -4.72
N ASP A 151 10.24 -26.28 -3.39
CA ASP A 151 11.01 -25.41 -2.49
C ASP A 151 12.53 -25.61 -2.67
N ALA A 152 12.99 -26.86 -2.82
CA ALA A 152 14.40 -27.15 -3.11
C ALA A 152 14.85 -26.56 -4.46
N ALA A 153 14.01 -26.65 -5.50
CA ALA A 153 14.27 -26.07 -6.82
C ALA A 153 14.29 -24.53 -6.76
N TYR A 154 13.35 -23.92 -6.04
CA TYR A 154 13.30 -22.48 -5.81
C TYR A 154 14.56 -21.97 -5.10
N ARG A 155 14.98 -22.64 -4.01
CA ARG A 155 16.22 -22.30 -3.29
C ARG A 155 17.48 -22.49 -4.14
N LYS A 156 17.53 -23.53 -4.98
CA LYS A 156 18.65 -23.76 -5.91
C LYS A 156 18.69 -22.70 -7.02
N GLY A 157 17.54 -22.27 -7.54
CA GLY A 157 17.43 -21.15 -8.48
C GLY A 157 17.88 -19.82 -7.87
N ARG A 158 17.54 -19.55 -6.60
CA ARG A 158 17.97 -18.34 -5.89
C ARG A 158 19.48 -18.28 -5.63
N ARG A 159 20.13 -19.42 -5.36
CA ARG A 159 21.60 -19.52 -5.23
C ARG A 159 22.37 -19.23 -6.52
N HIS A 160 21.72 -19.28 -7.69
CA HIS A 160 22.34 -18.89 -8.96
C HIS A 160 22.16 -17.41 -9.32
N VAL A 161 21.30 -16.68 -8.60
CA VAL A 161 21.12 -15.22 -8.76
C VAL A 161 22.03 -14.44 -7.80
N GLU A 162 22.50 -15.06 -6.73
CA GLU A 162 23.48 -14.46 -5.82
C GLU A 162 24.88 -15.05 -6.08
N ALA A 163 25.53 -14.57 -7.14
CA ALA A 163 27.00 -14.51 -7.22
C ALA A 163 27.44 -13.03 -7.19
N PRO A 164 28.60 -12.73 -6.61
CA PRO A 164 28.87 -11.48 -5.88
C PRO A 164 29.31 -10.35 -6.82
N GLY A 165 28.70 -9.17 -6.67
CA GLY A 165 29.13 -7.96 -7.36
C GLY A 165 27.98 -6.98 -7.51
N GLY A 166 27.89 -6.02 -6.60
CA GLY A 166 26.87 -4.98 -6.68
C GLY A 166 26.76 -4.13 -5.41
N GLU A 167 27.90 -3.74 -4.83
CA GLU A 167 27.93 -2.51 -4.05
C GLU A 167 27.62 -1.34 -4.98
N GLY A 168 26.71 -0.46 -4.55
CA GLY A 168 26.61 0.92 -5.06
C GLY A 168 25.46 1.19 -6.03
N ALA A 169 24.38 1.78 -5.50
CA ALA A 169 23.94 3.14 -5.85
C ALA A 169 22.53 3.42 -5.31
N THR A 170 22.44 3.67 -4.00
CA THR A 170 21.61 4.76 -3.52
C THR A 170 22.26 6.07 -3.99
N GLN A 171 21.65 6.73 -4.97
CA GLN A 171 21.44 8.19 -5.06
C GLN A 171 20.56 8.51 -6.26
#